data_AF-A0AAN8KI69-F1
#
_entry.id   AF-A0AAN8KI69-F1
#
_cell.length_a   1.000
_cell.length_b   1.000
_cell.length_c   1.000
_cell.angle_alpha   90.00
_cell.angle_beta   90.00
_cell.angle_gamma   90.00
#
_symmetry.space_group_name_H-M   'P 1'
#
loop_
_entity.id
_entity.type
_entity.pdbx_description
1 polymer ?
#
loop_
_entity_poly.entity_id
_entity_poly.type
_entity_poly.pdbx_seq_one_letter_code
_entity_poly.pdbx_strand_id
1 'polypeptide(L)'
;MMKEGDARLLQETNEEDLCIFLEKIISENAQVFTFPDLTTEVKKKCIEAILERLRGNLASRCIILCLQTLRIFSREKERMETLTSDESIRLMMTLAGLKKFTEEEEMCTIQYRDQDVIVEAQKCLCNLIFNSTAVQRNCCQCGCVEALVQRLKTYGDPELRFDVKFFDMRMLFLLTALPNCIETRPKIRYELHGFTYLMEVLDLTLRAAEERKAGLGDQDVELCSEILKILFNLTIEKKSADEEEEAHFMRLVSILRDLLMCKTLSKDKQEELHSHTINLLINIPVDFYEELLTPLNECEVRGIENKEVEYDGKNMEAIIVLIHFLDRRLDRPAKNMKENLTPILHCLCEACRHIRPIRKFCRSKVLPPLREDVRRLPEEGTSFRNRLCKLLTSPVTEVKDLAAHFLFVLCKENVTRMVKYTGYGNCAGLLSQFGLLKTDPAKIMGDYSSDSEDSETEEYTQLKDKVNPVTGCYEEPRADPMAGMSDEQKEYEAMRLLDAMDKLQLQGIIQPSRIGPDGRPVPISHVLELTENQGAAANNESQKNDAD
;
A
#
# COMPACT_ATOMS: atom_id res chain seq x y z
N MET A 1 -42.85 10.26 -10.48
CA MET A 1 -41.94 11.36 -10.86
C MET A 1 -42.47 12.66 -10.29
N MET A 2 -41.62 13.41 -9.58
CA MET A 2 -42.01 14.69 -9.00
C MET A 2 -42.42 15.70 -10.08
N LYS A 3 -43.51 16.42 -9.83
CA LYS A 3 -44.07 17.47 -10.69
C LYS A 3 -44.02 18.82 -9.98
N GLU A 4 -44.15 19.90 -10.74
CA GLU A 4 -44.11 21.28 -10.24
C GLU A 4 -45.17 21.59 -9.14
N GLY A 5 -46.26 20.82 -9.08
CA GLY A 5 -47.28 20.91 -8.02
C GLY A 5 -46.86 20.34 -6.65
N ASP A 6 -45.80 19.53 -6.62
CA ASP A 6 -45.36 18.79 -5.42
C ASP A 6 -44.69 19.70 -4.38
N ALA A 7 -44.05 20.79 -4.83
CA ALA A 7 -43.44 21.77 -3.93
C ALA A 7 -44.48 22.48 -3.04
N ARG A 8 -45.70 22.71 -3.55
CA ARG A 8 -46.79 23.32 -2.78
C ARG A 8 -47.40 22.35 -1.77
N LEU A 9 -47.54 21.08 -2.16
CA LEU A 9 -47.96 19.99 -1.27
C LEU A 9 -46.97 19.78 -0.11
N LEU A 10 -45.67 20.03 -0.31
CA LEU A 10 -44.70 19.97 0.80
C LEU A 10 -44.89 21.07 1.86
N GLN A 11 -45.46 22.22 1.51
CA GLN A 11 -45.64 23.36 2.42
C GLN A 11 -46.99 23.33 3.17
N GLU A 12 -48.07 22.93 2.51
CA GLU A 12 -49.45 23.16 3.00
C GLU A 12 -50.13 21.92 3.62
N THR A 13 -49.48 20.74 3.60
CA THR A 13 -50.16 19.48 3.99
C THR A 13 -49.92 19.07 5.46
N ASN A 14 -50.89 18.37 6.03
CA ASN A 14 -50.82 17.76 7.35
C ASN A 14 -49.69 16.73 7.45
N GLU A 15 -49.23 16.43 8.68
CA GLU A 15 -48.07 15.56 8.91
C GLU A 15 -48.25 14.13 8.38
N GLU A 16 -49.44 13.55 8.52
CA GLU A 16 -49.73 12.19 8.03
C GLU A 16 -49.72 12.12 6.50
N ASP A 17 -50.39 13.08 5.83
CA ASP A 17 -50.42 13.17 4.37
C ASP A 17 -49.03 13.46 3.79
N LEU A 18 -48.23 14.27 4.49
CA LEU A 18 -46.84 14.52 4.14
C LEU A 18 -46.01 13.23 4.20
N CYS A 19 -46.20 12.40 5.24
CA CYS A 19 -45.50 11.11 5.35
C CYS A 19 -45.83 10.18 4.17
N ILE A 20 -47.12 10.04 3.84
CA ILE A 20 -47.58 9.20 2.70
C ILE A 20 -46.98 9.70 1.39
N PHE A 21 -46.98 11.03 1.21
CA PHE A 21 -46.42 11.66 0.02
C PHE A 21 -44.91 11.43 -0.12
N LEU A 22 -44.15 11.63 0.96
CA LEU A 22 -42.70 11.41 0.98
C LEU A 22 -42.35 9.92 0.76
N GLU A 23 -43.08 8.98 1.36
CA GLU A 23 -42.90 7.54 1.16
C GLU A 23 -43.06 7.14 -0.31
N LYS A 24 -44.05 7.73 -1.00
CA LYS A 24 -44.24 7.53 -2.43
C LYS A 24 -43.06 8.07 -3.24
N ILE A 25 -42.57 9.26 -2.92
CA ILE A 25 -41.39 9.83 -3.60
C ILE A 25 -40.16 8.97 -3.38
N ILE A 26 -39.91 8.52 -2.14
CA ILE A 26 -38.74 7.74 -1.78
C ILE A 26 -38.77 6.39 -2.51
N SER A 27 -39.90 5.69 -2.51
CA SER A 27 -40.04 4.40 -3.21
C SER A 27 -39.86 4.52 -4.72
N GLU A 28 -40.37 5.57 -5.35
CA GLU A 28 -40.19 5.82 -6.79
C GLU A 28 -38.74 6.20 -7.16
N ASN A 29 -37.99 6.83 -6.25
CA ASN A 29 -36.68 7.44 -6.57
C ASN A 29 -35.50 6.88 -5.77
N ALA A 30 -35.67 5.78 -5.03
CA ALA A 30 -34.67 5.24 -4.11
C ALA A 30 -33.31 4.91 -4.77
N GLN A 31 -33.31 4.53 -6.06
CA GLN A 31 -32.13 4.16 -6.85
C GLN A 31 -31.77 5.20 -7.92
N VAL A 32 -32.39 6.38 -7.86
CA VAL A 32 -32.12 7.47 -8.81
C VAL A 32 -30.89 8.25 -8.35
N PHE A 33 -30.00 8.55 -9.30
CA PHE A 33 -28.76 9.32 -9.09
C PHE A 33 -28.75 10.63 -9.88
N THR A 34 -29.65 10.79 -10.86
CA THR A 34 -29.83 12.01 -11.66
C THR A 34 -31.31 12.22 -11.97
N PHE A 35 -31.73 13.48 -11.95
CA PHE A 35 -33.08 13.98 -12.20
C PHE A 35 -33.02 14.97 -13.37
N PRO A 36 -32.86 14.49 -14.61
CA PRO A 36 -32.80 15.34 -15.79
C PRO A 36 -34.13 16.06 -16.07
N ASP A 37 -35.26 15.49 -15.61
CA ASP A 37 -36.61 15.99 -15.91
C ASP A 37 -37.12 17.05 -14.91
N LEU A 38 -36.39 17.32 -13.82
CA LEU A 38 -36.75 18.39 -12.88
C LEU A 38 -35.93 19.66 -13.13
N THR A 39 -36.61 20.79 -13.29
CA THR A 39 -35.97 22.11 -13.37
C THR A 39 -35.29 22.46 -12.04
N THR A 40 -34.16 23.17 -12.10
CA THR A 40 -33.37 23.56 -10.92
C THR A 40 -34.20 24.37 -9.90
N GLU A 41 -35.14 25.19 -10.38
CA GLU A 41 -35.99 26.02 -9.52
C GLU A 41 -37.01 25.21 -8.70
N VAL A 42 -37.58 24.15 -9.29
CA VAL A 42 -38.51 23.26 -8.58
C VAL A 42 -37.77 22.47 -7.52
N LYS A 43 -36.57 21.96 -7.83
CA LYS A 43 -35.71 21.28 -6.86
C LYS A 43 -35.39 22.17 -5.66
N LYS A 44 -35.00 23.43 -5.91
CA LYS A 44 -34.70 24.40 -4.87
C LYS A 44 -35.91 24.65 -3.95
N LYS A 45 -37.09 24.88 -4.53
CA LYS A 45 -38.32 25.06 -3.75
C LYS A 45 -38.69 23.83 -2.92
N CYS A 46 -38.54 22.63 -3.45
CA CYS A 46 -38.77 21.40 -2.69
C CYS A 46 -37.81 21.26 -1.51
N ILE A 47 -36.52 21.55 -1.72
CA ILE A 47 -35.50 21.48 -0.65
C ILE A 47 -35.78 22.55 0.41
N GLU A 48 -36.09 23.79 0.01
CA GLU A 48 -36.45 24.87 0.93
C GLU A 48 -37.69 24.51 1.76
N ALA A 49 -38.73 23.96 1.14
CA ALA A 49 -39.94 23.49 1.83
C ALA A 49 -39.63 22.38 2.84
N ILE A 50 -38.81 21.39 2.45
CA ILE A 50 -38.39 20.30 3.35
C ILE A 50 -37.58 20.88 4.53
N LEU A 51 -36.66 21.82 4.27
CA LEU A 51 -35.86 22.45 5.31
C LEU A 51 -36.70 23.29 6.27
N GLU A 52 -37.71 24.01 5.78
CA GLU A 52 -38.68 24.72 6.64
C GLU A 52 -39.45 23.76 7.54
N ARG A 53 -39.92 22.63 7.00
CA ARG A 53 -40.60 21.60 7.78
C ARG A 53 -39.69 21.01 8.85
N LEU A 54 -38.41 20.75 8.51
CA LEU A 54 -37.40 20.26 9.46
C LEU A 54 -37.02 21.27 10.56
N ARG A 55 -37.31 22.57 10.38
CA ARG A 55 -37.19 23.59 11.46
C ARG A 55 -38.37 23.52 12.44
N GLY A 56 -39.50 22.96 12.03
CA GLY A 56 -40.68 22.76 12.87
C GLY A 56 -40.55 21.60 13.85
N ASN A 57 -41.54 21.46 14.73
CA ASN A 57 -41.63 20.30 15.63
C ASN A 57 -42.38 19.18 14.91
N LEU A 58 -41.64 18.19 14.40
CA LEU A 58 -42.15 17.03 13.66
C LEU A 58 -41.88 15.75 14.45
N ALA A 59 -42.71 14.73 14.26
CA ALA A 59 -42.43 13.40 14.77
C ALA A 59 -41.20 12.80 14.08
N SER A 60 -40.47 11.91 14.77
CA SER A 60 -39.24 11.28 14.26
C SER A 60 -39.44 10.63 12.89
N ARG A 61 -40.58 9.98 12.66
CA ARG A 61 -40.92 9.37 11.36
C ARG A 61 -40.94 10.40 10.23
N CYS A 62 -41.60 11.54 10.43
CA CYS A 62 -41.67 12.59 9.41
C CYS A 62 -40.29 13.19 9.15
N ILE A 63 -39.47 13.38 10.20
CA ILE A 63 -38.09 13.87 10.08
C ILE A 63 -37.26 12.90 9.22
N ILE A 64 -37.33 11.60 9.49
CA ILE A 64 -36.59 10.57 8.73
C ILE A 64 -36.99 10.61 7.24
N LEU A 65 -38.28 10.69 6.92
CA LEU A 65 -38.75 10.75 5.52
C LEU A 65 -38.30 12.03 4.81
N CYS A 66 -38.34 13.17 5.51
CA CYS A 66 -37.80 14.43 5.01
C CYS A 66 -36.30 14.31 4.70
N LEU A 67 -35.52 13.72 5.62
CA LEU A 67 -34.08 13.51 5.44
C LEU A 67 -33.78 12.50 4.32
N GLN A 68 -34.51 11.39 4.21
CA GLN A 68 -34.36 10.43 3.11
C GLN A 68 -34.59 11.09 1.75
N THR A 69 -35.61 11.94 1.66
CA THR A 69 -35.91 12.71 0.44
C THR A 69 -34.77 13.69 0.14
N LEU A 70 -34.27 14.41 1.15
CA LEU A 70 -33.10 15.28 1.00
C LEU A 70 -31.83 14.49 0.60
N ARG A 71 -31.65 13.28 1.10
CA ARG A 71 -30.54 12.39 0.75
C ARG A 71 -30.57 11.98 -0.71
N ILE A 72 -31.76 11.73 -1.26
CA ILE A 72 -31.94 11.40 -2.67
C ILE A 72 -31.54 12.60 -3.53
N PHE A 73 -31.98 13.80 -3.17
CA PHE A 73 -31.56 15.03 -3.86
C PHE A 73 -30.06 15.30 -3.76
N SER A 74 -29.43 15.02 -2.61
CA SER A 74 -28.01 15.29 -2.38
C SER A 74 -27.04 14.38 -3.13
N ARG A 75 -27.54 13.36 -3.85
CA ARG A 75 -26.72 12.48 -4.70
C ARG A 75 -26.25 13.16 -5.99
N GLU A 76 -26.98 14.16 -6.47
CA GLU A 76 -26.61 14.88 -7.69
C GLU A 76 -25.38 15.75 -7.46
N LYS A 77 -24.43 15.70 -8.40
CA LYS A 77 -23.23 16.54 -8.34
C LYS A 77 -23.48 17.97 -8.83
N GLU A 78 -24.43 18.16 -9.74
CA GLU A 78 -24.66 19.47 -10.37
C GLU A 78 -25.42 20.43 -9.45
N ARG A 79 -24.86 21.62 -9.26
CA ARG A 79 -25.52 22.81 -8.67
C ARG A 79 -26.01 22.66 -7.22
N MET A 80 -25.50 21.68 -6.48
CA MET A 80 -25.75 21.52 -5.03
C MET A 80 -25.37 22.77 -4.22
N GLU A 81 -24.39 23.56 -4.67
CA GLU A 81 -23.99 24.82 -4.04
C GLU A 81 -25.14 25.85 -3.98
N THR A 82 -26.06 25.81 -4.94
CA THR A 82 -27.24 26.71 -4.96
C THR A 82 -28.40 26.24 -4.10
N LEU A 83 -28.31 25.00 -3.59
CA LEU A 83 -29.37 24.31 -2.85
C LEU A 83 -29.12 24.25 -1.34
N THR A 84 -27.92 24.61 -0.88
CA THR A 84 -27.53 24.54 0.53
C THR A 84 -27.20 25.93 1.08
N SER A 85 -27.92 26.34 2.14
CA SER A 85 -27.60 27.53 2.92
C SER A 85 -26.81 27.16 4.18
N ASP A 86 -26.09 28.13 4.76
CA ASP A 86 -25.37 27.94 6.02
C ASP A 86 -26.28 27.50 7.17
N GLU A 87 -27.52 28.02 7.21
CA GLU A 87 -28.52 27.62 8.18
C GLU A 87 -28.97 26.17 7.98
N SER A 88 -29.08 25.72 6.73
CA SER A 88 -29.43 24.34 6.40
C SER A 88 -28.39 23.37 6.93
N ILE A 89 -27.10 23.71 6.81
CA ILE A 89 -25.99 22.87 7.29
C ILE A 89 -26.02 22.79 8.82
N ARG A 90 -26.20 23.91 9.53
CA ARG A 90 -26.31 23.93 10.99
C ARG A 90 -27.53 23.15 11.50
N LEU A 91 -28.65 23.21 10.77
CA LEU A 91 -29.83 22.40 11.06
C LEU A 91 -29.52 20.91 10.91
N MET A 92 -28.88 20.50 9.80
CA MET A 92 -28.47 19.11 9.59
C MET A 92 -27.51 18.61 10.66
N MET A 93 -26.53 19.44 11.07
CA MET A 93 -25.62 19.10 12.16
C MET A 93 -26.37 18.92 13.49
N THR A 94 -27.35 19.78 13.77
CA THR A 94 -28.19 19.65 14.96
C THR A 94 -29.01 18.36 14.95
N LEU A 95 -29.56 17.98 13.79
CA LEU A 95 -30.29 16.71 13.62
C LEU A 95 -29.35 15.50 13.73
N ALA A 96 -28.12 15.62 13.27
CA ALA A 96 -27.07 14.62 13.41
C ALA A 96 -26.47 14.55 14.83
N GLY A 97 -26.95 15.36 15.77
CA GLY A 97 -26.42 15.39 17.15
C GLY A 97 -25.00 15.98 17.25
N LEU A 98 -24.57 16.77 16.27
CA LEU A 98 -23.25 17.39 16.18
C LEU A 98 -23.30 18.86 16.60
N LYS A 99 -23.64 19.13 17.87
CA LYS A 99 -23.53 20.48 18.44
C LYS A 99 -22.16 20.67 19.09
N LYS A 100 -21.61 21.87 18.95
CA LYS A 100 -20.37 22.27 19.62
C LYS A 100 -20.63 22.37 21.12
N PHE A 101 -20.10 21.43 21.90
CA PHE A 101 -20.22 21.47 23.36
C PHE A 101 -19.28 22.55 23.89
N THR A 102 -19.83 23.56 24.57
CA THR A 102 -19.08 24.38 25.53
C THR A 102 -18.88 23.56 26.80
N GLU A 103 -17.73 23.68 27.45
CA GLU A 103 -17.25 22.86 28.58
C GLU A 103 -18.21 22.78 29.80
N GLU A 104 -19.31 23.54 29.80
CA GLU A 104 -20.29 23.64 30.88
C GLU A 104 -21.57 22.80 30.67
N GLU A 105 -21.79 22.20 29.49
CA GLU A 105 -22.94 21.30 29.26
C GLU A 105 -22.52 19.82 29.41
N GLU A 106 -23.06 19.16 30.44
CA GLU A 106 -22.82 17.75 30.78
C GLU A 106 -22.98 16.79 29.58
N MET A 107 -22.19 15.73 29.63
CA MET A 107 -22.08 14.66 28.62
C MET A 107 -23.42 14.14 28.09
N CYS A 108 -23.44 13.89 26.77
CA CYS A 108 -24.39 13.02 26.04
C CYS A 108 -25.85 13.49 25.89
N THR A 109 -26.14 14.28 24.85
CA THR A 109 -27.52 14.46 24.33
C THR A 109 -27.98 13.36 23.36
N ILE A 110 -27.16 12.33 23.09
CA ILE A 110 -27.57 11.18 22.25
C ILE A 110 -28.73 10.42 22.92
N GLN A 111 -28.76 10.35 24.26
CA GLN A 111 -29.78 9.62 25.03
C GLN A 111 -31.22 10.09 24.79
N TYR A 112 -31.44 11.30 24.25
CA TYR A 112 -32.78 11.87 24.07
C TYR A 112 -33.22 12.01 22.61
N ARG A 113 -32.39 11.62 21.63
CA ARG A 113 -32.75 11.67 20.21
C ARG A 113 -32.80 10.28 19.60
N ASP A 114 -33.76 10.12 18.69
CA ASP A 114 -33.88 8.95 17.84
C ASP A 114 -32.60 8.77 16.99
N GLN A 115 -31.89 7.66 17.20
CA GLN A 115 -30.65 7.36 16.48
C GLN A 115 -30.89 7.14 14.98
N ASP A 116 -32.12 6.83 14.55
CA ASP A 116 -32.48 6.75 13.13
C ASP A 116 -32.49 8.12 12.46
N VAL A 117 -32.95 9.16 13.16
CA VAL A 117 -32.84 10.55 12.70
C VAL A 117 -31.38 10.96 12.56
N ILE A 118 -30.54 10.62 13.54
CA ILE A 118 -29.10 10.94 13.52
C ILE A 118 -28.44 10.32 12.30
N VAL A 119 -28.63 9.02 12.08
CA VAL A 119 -28.02 8.28 10.98
C VAL A 119 -28.45 8.82 9.62
N GLU A 120 -29.73 9.13 9.44
CA GLU A 120 -30.19 9.69 8.17
C GLU A 120 -29.64 11.10 7.92
N ALA A 121 -29.53 11.93 8.98
CA ALA A 121 -28.90 13.23 8.89
C ALA A 121 -27.40 13.13 8.55
N GLN A 122 -26.67 12.19 9.14
CA GLN A 122 -25.25 11.95 8.82
C GLN A 122 -25.07 11.48 7.36
N LYS A 123 -25.94 10.59 6.86
CA LYS A 123 -25.93 10.18 5.45
C LYS A 123 -26.13 11.37 4.50
N CYS A 124 -27.08 12.26 4.82
CA CYS A 124 -27.28 13.50 4.10
C CYS A 124 -26.01 14.35 4.10
N LEU A 125 -25.42 14.58 5.27
CA LEU A 125 -24.19 15.36 5.42
C LEU A 125 -23.02 14.75 4.65
N CYS A 126 -22.84 13.43 4.65
CA CYS A 126 -21.81 12.76 3.86
C CYS A 126 -21.95 13.09 2.36
N ASN A 127 -23.15 12.98 1.81
CA ASN A 127 -23.42 13.32 0.40
C ASN A 127 -23.16 14.80 0.12
N LEU A 128 -23.63 15.69 1.01
CA LEU A 128 -23.44 17.13 0.87
C LEU A 128 -21.96 17.53 0.92
N ILE A 129 -21.20 16.99 1.87
CA ILE A 129 -19.75 17.22 2.00
C ILE A 129 -19.01 16.68 0.77
N PHE A 130 -19.40 15.50 0.26
CA PHE A 130 -18.75 14.92 -0.92
C PHE A 130 -19.01 15.75 -2.20
N ASN A 131 -20.22 16.28 -2.37
CA ASN A 131 -20.64 16.92 -3.62
C ASN A 131 -20.50 18.46 -3.66
N SER A 132 -20.42 19.16 -2.52
CA SER A 132 -20.43 20.64 -2.45
C SER A 132 -19.22 21.23 -1.76
N THR A 133 -18.49 22.11 -2.46
CA THR A 133 -17.32 22.81 -1.90
C THR A 133 -17.72 23.88 -0.88
N ALA A 134 -18.90 24.49 -1.02
CA ALA A 134 -19.45 25.41 -0.04
C ALA A 134 -19.74 24.72 1.29
N VAL A 135 -20.32 23.51 1.24
CA VAL A 135 -20.59 22.70 2.44
C VAL A 135 -19.30 22.29 3.12
N GLN A 136 -18.28 21.87 2.35
CA GLN A 136 -16.95 21.54 2.86
C GLN A 136 -16.37 22.68 3.70
N ARG A 137 -16.35 23.91 3.17
CA ARG A 137 -15.83 25.10 3.89
C ARG A 137 -16.65 25.42 5.13
N ASN A 138 -17.97 25.37 5.02
CA ASN A 138 -18.84 25.66 6.16
C ASN A 138 -18.64 24.64 7.28
N CYS A 139 -18.59 23.33 6.97
CA CYS A 139 -18.31 22.27 7.95
C CYS A 139 -16.99 22.47 8.69
N CYS A 140 -15.95 22.97 8.01
CA CYS A 140 -14.67 23.30 8.66
C CYS A 140 -14.78 24.49 9.64
N GLN A 141 -15.67 25.45 9.37
CA GLN A 141 -15.83 26.68 10.15
C GLN A 141 -16.86 26.56 11.29
N CYS A 142 -17.87 25.72 11.14
CA CYS A 142 -19.01 25.63 12.05
C CYS A 142 -18.82 24.66 13.24
N GLY A 143 -17.59 24.17 13.45
CA GLY A 143 -17.28 23.28 14.57
C GLY A 143 -17.69 21.81 14.35
N CYS A 144 -17.94 21.39 13.10
CA CYS A 144 -18.34 20.02 12.79
C CYS A 144 -17.28 18.99 13.19
N VAL A 145 -16.01 19.32 12.92
CA VAL A 145 -14.86 18.48 13.25
C VAL A 145 -14.72 18.32 14.77
N GLU A 146 -14.84 19.41 15.53
CA GLU A 146 -14.81 19.40 16.99
C GLU A 146 -15.91 18.51 17.57
N ALA A 147 -17.15 18.64 17.06
CA ALA A 147 -18.27 17.82 17.52
C ALA A 147 -18.06 16.32 17.21
N LEU A 148 -17.52 15.99 16.02
CA LEU A 148 -17.18 14.61 15.66
C LEU A 148 -16.11 14.03 16.59
N VAL A 149 -15.04 14.77 16.85
CA VAL A 149 -13.95 14.31 17.75
C VAL A 149 -14.42 14.23 19.20
N GLN A 150 -15.30 15.12 19.65
CA GLN A 150 -15.92 15.01 20.98
C GLN A 150 -16.79 13.74 21.09
N ARG A 151 -17.55 13.40 20.04
CA ARG A 151 -18.38 12.18 20.01
C ARG A 151 -17.54 10.89 19.99
N LEU A 152 -16.31 10.90 19.48
CA LEU A 152 -15.39 9.75 19.59
C LEU A 152 -15.21 9.29 21.04
N LYS A 153 -15.21 10.21 22.01
CA LYS A 153 -15.04 9.89 23.43
C LYS A 153 -16.18 9.03 24.00
N THR A 154 -17.34 9.02 23.35
CA THR A 154 -18.51 8.25 23.78
C THR A 154 -18.59 6.88 23.11
N TYR A 155 -17.60 6.46 22.32
CA TYR A 155 -17.67 5.21 21.55
C TYR A 155 -17.57 3.94 22.41
N GLY A 156 -17.09 4.06 23.65
CA GLY A 156 -17.16 3.00 24.65
C GLY A 156 -18.58 2.72 25.16
N ASP A 157 -19.55 3.58 24.87
CA ASP A 157 -20.95 3.37 25.27
C ASP A 157 -21.60 2.24 24.42
N PRO A 158 -22.12 1.17 25.06
CA PRO A 158 -22.82 0.10 24.36
C PRO A 158 -24.18 0.53 23.76
N GLU A 159 -24.79 1.62 24.22
CA GLU A 159 -26.08 2.11 23.69
C GLU A 159 -25.92 2.81 22.32
N LEU A 160 -24.71 3.22 21.95
CA LEU A 160 -24.44 3.89 20.69
C LEU A 160 -24.37 2.90 19.52
N ARG A 161 -25.33 2.99 18.59
CA ARG A 161 -25.41 2.11 17.41
C ARG A 161 -24.19 2.26 16.49
N PHE A 162 -23.78 1.13 15.92
CA PHE A 162 -22.73 1.04 14.90
C PHE A 162 -22.90 2.06 13.76
N ASP A 163 -24.10 2.19 13.18
CA ASP A 163 -24.34 3.10 12.06
C ASP A 163 -23.96 4.56 12.38
N VAL A 164 -24.20 5.01 13.62
CA VAL A 164 -23.80 6.36 14.04
C VAL A 164 -22.28 6.48 14.04
N LYS A 165 -21.57 5.49 14.59
CA LYS A 165 -20.11 5.42 14.63
C LYS A 165 -19.51 5.37 13.21
N PHE A 166 -20.11 4.58 12.33
CA PHE A 166 -19.65 4.43 10.96
C PHE A 166 -19.81 5.73 10.16
N PHE A 167 -20.97 6.38 10.20
CA PHE A 167 -21.17 7.60 9.43
C PHE A 167 -20.42 8.81 10.00
N ASP A 168 -20.11 8.82 11.29
CA ASP A 168 -19.13 9.75 11.87
C ASP A 168 -17.75 9.62 11.26
N MET A 169 -17.22 8.39 11.26
CA MET A 169 -15.92 8.12 10.67
C MET A 169 -15.95 8.40 9.18
N ARG A 170 -17.06 8.13 8.51
CA ARG A 170 -17.23 8.48 7.10
C ARG A 170 -17.16 9.99 6.87
N MET A 171 -17.83 10.79 7.70
CA MET A 171 -17.76 12.25 7.64
C MET A 171 -16.34 12.75 7.92
N LEU A 172 -15.69 12.23 8.96
CA LEU A 172 -14.33 12.61 9.34
C LEU A 172 -13.32 12.22 8.26
N PHE A 173 -13.49 11.06 7.61
CA PHE A 173 -12.72 10.65 6.45
C PHE A 173 -12.89 11.64 5.29
N LEU A 174 -14.13 12.01 4.94
CA LEU A 174 -14.37 12.99 3.87
C LEU A 174 -13.71 14.34 4.18
N LEU A 175 -13.86 14.84 5.40
CA LEU A 175 -13.27 16.11 5.84
C LEU A 175 -11.73 16.05 5.87
N THR A 176 -11.12 14.89 6.10
CA THR A 176 -9.65 14.75 6.06
C THR A 176 -9.10 14.42 4.66
N ALA A 177 -9.91 13.82 3.78
CA ALA A 177 -9.50 13.41 2.44
C ALA A 177 -9.64 14.51 1.39
N LEU A 178 -10.68 15.35 1.48
CA LEU A 178 -11.02 16.30 0.43
C LEU A 178 -10.04 17.49 0.40
N PRO A 179 -9.61 17.95 -0.80
CA PRO A 179 -8.61 19.01 -0.93
C PRO A 179 -8.97 20.33 -0.25
N ASN A 180 -10.25 20.70 -0.26
CA ASN A 180 -10.73 21.95 0.35
C ASN A 180 -10.78 21.91 1.88
N CYS A 181 -10.54 20.74 2.48
CA CYS A 181 -10.60 20.52 3.92
C CYS A 181 -9.25 20.09 4.51
N ILE A 182 -8.15 20.18 3.76
CA ILE A 182 -6.80 19.74 4.21
C ILE A 182 -6.39 20.42 5.52
N GLU A 183 -6.77 21.69 5.72
CA GLU A 183 -6.50 22.45 6.95
C GLU A 183 -7.11 21.81 8.22
N THR A 184 -8.08 20.90 8.08
CA THR A 184 -8.65 20.17 9.23
C THR A 184 -7.71 19.11 9.78
N ARG A 185 -6.74 18.61 9.00
CA ARG A 185 -5.80 17.56 9.43
C ARG A 185 -4.95 17.99 10.63
N PRO A 186 -4.22 19.12 10.59
CA PRO A 186 -3.44 19.56 11.75
C PRO A 186 -4.35 19.88 12.95
N LYS A 187 -5.54 20.44 12.72
CA LYS A 187 -6.52 20.70 13.78
C LYS A 187 -6.96 19.41 14.49
N ILE A 188 -7.32 18.37 13.74
CA ILE A 188 -7.71 17.07 14.30
C ILE A 188 -6.54 16.44 15.04
N ARG A 189 -5.35 16.46 14.43
CA ARG A 189 -4.17 15.78 14.97
C ARG A 189 -3.64 16.44 16.24
N TYR A 190 -3.44 17.76 16.21
CA TYR A 190 -2.72 18.50 17.25
C TYR A 190 -3.63 19.24 18.25
N GLU A 191 -4.70 19.89 17.78
CA GLU A 191 -5.56 20.70 18.66
C GLU A 191 -6.63 19.86 19.37
N LEU A 192 -7.16 18.85 18.69
CA LEU A 192 -8.28 18.05 19.20
C LEU A 192 -7.86 16.68 19.74
N HIS A 193 -6.56 16.35 19.70
CA HIS A 193 -6.02 15.03 20.06
C HIS A 193 -6.75 13.85 19.37
N GLY A 194 -7.29 14.10 18.17
CA GLY A 194 -8.07 13.12 17.41
C GLY A 194 -7.24 11.90 17.04
N PHE A 195 -5.92 12.05 16.87
CA PHE A 195 -5.01 10.93 16.63
C PHE A 195 -5.06 9.90 17.77
N THR A 196 -4.97 10.37 19.02
CA THR A 196 -5.03 9.53 20.23
C THR A 196 -6.40 8.86 20.38
N TYR A 197 -7.49 9.62 20.21
CA TYR A 197 -8.84 9.04 20.31
C TYR A 197 -9.13 7.99 19.23
N LEU A 198 -8.65 8.19 18.00
CA LEU A 198 -8.80 7.20 16.93
C LEU A 198 -8.05 5.90 17.25
N MET A 199 -6.84 5.99 17.83
CA MET A 199 -6.10 4.82 18.33
C MET A 199 -6.85 4.11 19.46
N GLU A 200 -7.41 4.87 20.41
CA GLU A 200 -8.21 4.30 21.50
C GLU A 200 -9.45 3.56 21.02
N VAL A 201 -10.13 4.05 19.97
CA VAL A 201 -11.27 3.33 19.39
C VAL A 201 -10.83 2.02 18.73
N LEU A 202 -9.67 1.99 18.06
CA LEU A 202 -9.11 0.74 17.52
C LEU A 202 -8.80 -0.26 18.66
N ASP A 203 -8.16 0.20 19.74
CA ASP A 203 -7.88 -0.60 20.94
C ASP A 203 -9.16 -1.17 21.56
N LEU A 204 -10.19 -0.34 21.73
CA LEU A 204 -11.49 -0.76 22.27
C LEU A 204 -12.14 -1.84 21.39
N THR A 205 -12.06 -1.68 20.07
CA THR A 205 -12.63 -2.64 19.11
C THR A 205 -11.87 -3.97 19.14
N LEU A 206 -10.54 -3.93 19.23
CA LEU A 206 -9.69 -5.11 19.38
C LEU A 206 -9.97 -5.85 20.70
N ARG A 207 -10.00 -5.13 21.83
CA ARG A 207 -10.29 -5.72 23.15
C ARG A 207 -11.67 -6.39 23.18
N ALA A 208 -12.69 -5.73 22.62
CA ALA A 208 -14.03 -6.32 22.53
C ALA A 208 -14.07 -7.58 21.66
N ALA A 209 -13.23 -7.66 20.62
CA ALA A 209 -13.10 -8.86 19.78
C ALA A 209 -12.38 -10.01 20.50
N GLU A 210 -11.34 -9.70 21.28
CA GLU A 210 -10.61 -10.65 22.12
C GLU A 210 -11.50 -11.24 23.22
N GLU A 211 -12.26 -10.39 23.93
CA GLU A 211 -13.21 -10.80 24.96
C GLU A 211 -14.27 -11.77 24.41
N ARG A 212 -14.75 -11.52 23.18
CA ARG A 212 -15.69 -12.41 22.48
C ARG A 212 -15.06 -13.70 21.97
N LYS A 213 -13.73 -13.79 21.86
CA LYS A 213 -12.98 -14.92 21.26
C LYS A 213 -13.43 -15.31 19.85
N ALA A 214 -14.14 -14.42 19.16
CA ALA A 214 -14.76 -14.68 17.86
C ALA A 214 -14.07 -13.92 16.70
N GLY A 215 -13.08 -13.09 17.01
CA GLY A 215 -12.47 -12.17 16.04
C GLY A 215 -13.33 -10.95 15.74
N LEU A 216 -12.88 -10.13 14.80
CA LEU A 216 -13.58 -8.91 14.37
C LEU A 216 -14.77 -9.28 13.47
N GLY A 217 -15.95 -8.76 13.83
CA GLY A 217 -17.14 -8.84 12.98
C GLY A 217 -17.03 -7.93 11.76
N ASP A 218 -17.91 -8.11 10.78
CA ASP A 218 -17.88 -7.31 9.54
C ASP A 218 -18.05 -5.80 9.81
N GLN A 219 -18.92 -5.45 10.77
CA GLN A 219 -19.11 -4.08 11.24
C GLN A 219 -17.84 -3.53 11.90
N ASP A 220 -17.19 -4.31 12.77
CA ASP A 220 -15.93 -3.90 13.41
C ASP A 220 -14.85 -3.60 12.36
N VAL A 221 -14.73 -4.47 11.35
CA VAL A 221 -13.77 -4.28 10.24
C VAL A 221 -14.08 -3.02 9.43
N GLU A 222 -15.36 -2.72 9.17
CA GLU A 222 -15.77 -1.50 8.47
C GLU A 222 -15.42 -0.24 9.26
N LEU A 223 -15.64 -0.25 10.58
CA LEU A 223 -15.26 0.87 11.45
C LEU A 223 -13.74 1.05 11.49
N CYS A 224 -12.99 -0.03 11.74
CA CYS A 224 -11.53 -0.02 11.73
C CYS A 224 -11.00 0.50 10.39
N SER A 225 -11.60 0.08 9.27
CA SER A 225 -11.19 0.50 7.93
C SER A 225 -11.38 2.00 7.69
N GLU A 226 -12.50 2.60 8.14
CA GLU A 226 -12.66 4.06 8.06
C GLU A 226 -11.66 4.80 8.97
N ILE A 227 -11.41 4.30 10.19
CA ILE A 227 -10.42 4.87 11.11
C ILE A 227 -9.01 4.82 10.51
N LEU A 228 -8.60 3.69 9.95
CA LEU A 228 -7.29 3.53 9.31
C LEU A 228 -7.12 4.48 8.12
N LYS A 229 -8.19 4.74 7.34
CA LYS A 229 -8.17 5.74 6.25
C LYS A 229 -8.00 7.16 6.79
N ILE A 230 -8.63 7.50 7.92
CA ILE A 230 -8.46 8.81 8.57
C ILE A 230 -7.03 8.95 9.09
N LEU A 231 -6.53 7.96 9.83
CA LEU A 231 -5.16 7.94 10.33
C LEU A 231 -4.13 8.05 9.20
N PHE A 232 -4.40 7.39 8.07
CA PHE A 232 -3.58 7.54 6.86
C PHE A 232 -3.55 9.00 6.42
N ASN A 233 -4.70 9.67 6.29
CA ASN A 233 -4.75 11.08 5.90
C ASN A 233 -4.03 12.01 6.90
N LEU A 234 -4.12 11.73 8.20
CA LEU A 234 -3.47 12.52 9.26
C LEU A 234 -1.95 12.33 9.32
N THR A 235 -1.42 11.23 8.75
CA THR A 235 0.01 10.87 8.80
C THR A 235 0.79 11.21 7.53
N ILE A 236 0.13 11.77 6.50
CA ILE A 236 0.80 12.16 5.24
C ILE A 236 1.84 13.28 5.46
N GLU A 237 1.59 14.21 6.38
CA GLU A 237 2.50 15.32 6.65
C GLU A 237 3.68 14.85 7.50
N LYS A 238 4.85 14.72 6.87
CA LYS A 238 6.13 14.40 7.53
C LYS A 238 6.73 15.66 8.15
N LYS A 239 6.36 15.96 9.40
CA LYS A 239 7.11 16.89 10.26
C LYS A 239 8.13 16.11 11.08
N SER A 240 9.15 16.78 11.60
CA SER A 240 10.07 16.17 12.58
C SER A 240 9.26 15.76 13.80
N ALA A 241 9.29 14.46 14.12
CA ALA A 241 8.60 13.94 15.29
C ALA A 241 9.25 14.46 16.58
N ASP A 242 8.42 14.89 17.53
CA ASP A 242 8.83 15.10 18.92
C ASP A 242 8.66 13.79 19.72
N GLU A 243 9.19 13.76 20.95
CA GLU A 243 9.14 12.55 21.81
C GLU A 243 7.71 12.03 22.02
N GLU A 244 6.70 12.92 22.03
CA GLU A 244 5.29 12.54 22.16
C GLU A 244 4.77 11.88 20.87
N GLU A 245 5.10 12.42 19.69
CA GLU A 245 4.79 11.80 18.40
C GLU A 245 5.48 10.44 18.23
N GLU A 246 6.71 10.28 18.68
CA GLU A 246 7.41 8.99 18.66
C GLU A 246 6.65 7.94 19.50
N ALA A 247 6.22 8.30 20.71
CA ALA A 247 5.41 7.42 21.56
C ALA A 247 4.07 7.05 20.91
N HIS A 248 3.42 8.02 20.25
CA HIS A 248 2.21 7.80 19.50
C HIS A 248 2.42 6.85 18.29
N PHE A 249 3.53 6.96 17.57
CA PHE A 249 3.86 6.04 16.48
C PHE A 249 4.17 4.63 16.98
N MET A 250 4.92 4.47 18.06
CA MET A 250 5.18 3.16 18.68
C MET A 250 3.86 2.46 19.06
N ARG A 251 2.96 3.19 19.74
CA ARG A 251 1.62 2.68 20.08
C ARG A 251 0.84 2.31 18.83
N LEU A 252 0.82 3.17 17.82
CA LEU A 252 0.12 2.89 16.57
C LEU A 252 0.65 1.61 15.90
N VAL A 253 1.97 1.42 15.80
CA VAL A 253 2.54 0.22 15.19
C VAL A 253 2.15 -1.04 15.97
N SER A 254 2.11 -0.99 17.30
CA SER A 254 1.60 -2.10 18.11
C SER A 254 0.13 -2.42 17.78
N ILE A 255 -0.73 -1.41 17.66
CA ILE A 255 -2.14 -1.61 17.28
C ILE A 255 -2.24 -2.20 15.87
N LEU A 256 -1.43 -1.72 14.93
CA LEU A 256 -1.41 -2.24 13.55
C LEU A 256 -0.93 -3.69 13.49
N ARG A 257 0.06 -4.06 14.31
CA ARG A 257 0.46 -5.46 14.48
C ARG A 257 -0.73 -6.29 14.95
N ASP A 258 -1.44 -5.85 15.98
CA ASP A 258 -2.56 -6.61 16.55
C ASP A 258 -3.73 -6.71 15.54
N LEU A 259 -3.97 -5.68 14.72
CA LEU A 259 -4.93 -5.72 13.59
C LEU A 259 -4.52 -6.71 12.49
N LEU A 260 -3.23 -6.82 12.15
CA LEU A 260 -2.72 -7.82 11.19
C LEU A 260 -2.89 -9.25 11.72
N MET A 261 -2.78 -9.42 13.04
CA MET A 261 -2.89 -10.71 13.71
C MET A 261 -4.33 -11.12 13.99
N CYS A 262 -5.28 -10.18 13.95
CA CYS A 262 -6.66 -10.45 14.27
C CYS A 262 -7.35 -11.30 13.19
N LYS A 263 -8.21 -12.23 13.65
CA LYS A 263 -9.06 -13.03 12.76
C LYS A 263 -10.36 -12.27 12.47
N THR A 264 -10.82 -12.33 11.23
CA THR A 264 -12.11 -11.77 10.80
C THR A 264 -13.05 -12.90 10.37
N LEU A 265 -14.36 -12.63 10.30
CA LEU A 265 -15.36 -13.61 9.89
C LEU A 265 -15.23 -14.03 8.40
N SER A 266 -14.94 -13.06 7.52
CA SER A 266 -14.75 -13.27 6.09
C SER A 266 -13.31 -13.04 5.66
N LYS A 267 -12.83 -13.83 4.69
CA LYS A 267 -11.52 -13.64 4.05
C LYS A 267 -11.42 -12.31 3.30
N ASP A 268 -12.52 -11.86 2.69
CA ASP A 268 -12.56 -10.58 1.95
C ASP A 268 -12.36 -9.41 2.91
N LYS A 269 -13.04 -9.46 4.07
CA LYS A 269 -12.87 -8.48 5.16
C LYS A 269 -11.49 -8.54 5.79
N GLN A 270 -10.90 -9.73 5.92
CA GLN A 270 -9.51 -9.87 6.37
C GLN A 270 -8.56 -9.12 5.45
N GLU A 271 -8.78 -9.27 4.15
CA GLU A 271 -7.92 -8.65 3.16
C GLU A 271 -8.11 -7.14 3.07
N GLU A 272 -9.34 -6.66 3.21
CA GLU A 272 -9.67 -5.23 3.35
C GLU A 272 -8.91 -4.62 4.54
N LEU A 273 -8.98 -5.26 5.70
CA LEU A 273 -8.30 -4.82 6.92
C LEU A 273 -6.78 -4.79 6.74
N HIS A 274 -6.18 -5.86 6.21
CA HIS A 274 -4.74 -5.91 5.95
C HIS A 274 -4.33 -4.82 4.96
N SER A 275 -5.12 -4.59 3.91
CA SER A 275 -4.82 -3.56 2.89
C SER A 275 -4.76 -2.16 3.49
N HIS A 276 -5.71 -1.79 4.34
CA HIS A 276 -5.71 -0.48 5.00
C HIS A 276 -4.61 -0.35 6.05
N THR A 277 -4.31 -1.44 6.76
CA THR A 277 -3.22 -1.49 7.74
C THR A 277 -1.87 -1.29 7.09
N ILE A 278 -1.60 -1.97 5.97
CA ILE A 278 -0.36 -1.83 5.18
C ILE A 278 -0.23 -0.41 4.61
N ASN A 279 -1.33 0.17 4.10
CA ASN A 279 -1.31 1.54 3.60
C ASN A 279 -0.90 2.53 4.70
N LEU A 280 -1.37 2.34 5.94
CA LEU A 280 -0.98 3.19 7.06
C LEU A 280 0.50 3.02 7.45
N LEU A 281 1.01 1.79 7.46
CA LEU A 281 2.43 1.51 7.76
C LEU A 281 3.40 2.30 6.86
N ILE A 282 3.04 2.56 5.59
CA ILE A 282 3.87 3.32 4.65
C ILE A 282 4.15 4.75 5.11
N ASN A 283 3.21 5.35 5.85
CA ASN A 283 3.37 6.72 6.34
C ASN A 283 4.16 6.77 7.65
N ILE A 284 4.32 5.65 8.34
CA ILE A 284 5.00 5.59 9.65
C ILE A 284 6.53 5.57 9.43
N PRO A 285 7.31 6.34 10.22
CA PRO A 285 8.76 6.27 10.17
C PRO A 285 9.28 4.86 10.45
N VAL A 286 10.31 4.47 9.70
CA VAL A 286 10.89 3.11 9.71
C VAL A 286 11.51 2.72 11.06
N ASP A 287 11.90 3.71 11.87
CA ASP A 287 12.48 3.50 13.20
C ASP A 287 11.53 2.75 14.14
N PHE A 288 10.21 2.88 13.93
CA PHE A 288 9.19 2.24 14.77
C PHE A 288 8.76 0.86 14.27
N TYR A 289 9.28 0.39 13.13
CA TYR A 289 8.90 -0.93 12.61
C TYR A 289 9.40 -2.07 13.51
N GLU A 290 10.31 -1.80 14.45
CA GLU A 290 10.73 -2.80 15.44
C GLU A 290 9.56 -3.29 16.31
N GLU A 291 8.54 -2.44 16.54
CA GLU A 291 7.33 -2.77 17.31
C GLU A 291 6.41 -3.79 16.60
N LEU A 292 6.63 -4.04 15.30
CA LEU A 292 5.99 -5.16 14.60
C LEU A 292 6.49 -6.52 15.12
N LEU A 293 7.66 -6.54 15.77
CA LEU A 293 8.28 -7.73 16.34
C LEU A 293 8.06 -7.74 17.85
N THR A 294 7.66 -8.89 18.39
CA THR A 294 7.64 -9.09 19.84
C THR A 294 8.80 -9.97 20.29
N PRO A 295 9.46 -9.66 21.41
CA PRO A 295 10.44 -10.56 22.00
C PRO A 295 9.72 -11.80 22.50
N LEU A 296 10.23 -13.00 22.16
CA LEU A 296 9.68 -14.24 22.69
C LEU A 296 10.23 -14.45 24.10
N ASN A 297 9.36 -14.50 25.10
CA ASN A 297 9.75 -14.83 26.47
C ASN A 297 10.09 -16.33 26.57
N GLU A 298 11.10 -16.69 27.37
CA GLU A 298 11.57 -18.08 27.58
C GLU A 298 10.46 -19.07 28.00
N CYS A 299 9.34 -18.58 28.54
CA CYS A 299 8.18 -19.39 28.92
C CYS A 299 7.28 -19.80 27.73
N GLU A 300 7.25 -19.04 26.63
CA GLU A 300 6.43 -19.33 25.44
C GLU A 300 7.13 -20.30 24.47
N VAL A 301 8.46 -20.38 24.55
CA VAL A 301 9.31 -21.30 23.78
C VAL A 301 8.95 -22.78 24.04
N ARG A 302 8.35 -23.10 25.20
CA ARG A 302 7.92 -24.47 25.52
C ARG A 302 6.54 -24.85 24.99
N GLY A 303 5.76 -23.91 24.48
CA GLY A 303 4.38 -24.13 23.99
C GLY A 303 4.17 -23.86 22.49
N ILE A 304 5.10 -23.19 21.82
CA ILE A 304 5.02 -22.96 20.38
C ILE A 304 5.65 -24.16 19.65
N GLU A 305 4.81 -25.08 19.17
CA GLU A 305 5.23 -26.19 18.29
C GLU A 305 5.81 -25.71 16.94
N ASN A 306 5.69 -24.42 16.62
CA ASN A 306 6.02 -23.85 15.31
C ASN A 306 7.36 -23.09 15.28
N LYS A 307 8.46 -23.81 15.04
CA LYS A 307 9.78 -23.22 14.68
C LYS A 307 9.76 -22.31 13.44
N GLU A 308 8.65 -22.25 12.70
CA GLU A 308 8.54 -21.46 11.48
C GLU A 308 8.27 -19.96 11.71
N VAL A 309 7.86 -19.58 12.92
CA VAL A 309 7.42 -18.23 13.29
C VAL A 309 8.49 -17.45 14.09
N GLU A 310 9.48 -18.15 14.63
CA GLU A 310 10.59 -17.55 15.38
C GLU A 310 11.79 -17.28 14.49
N TYR A 311 12.42 -16.12 14.67
CA TYR A 311 13.75 -15.85 14.13
C TYR A 311 14.55 -14.94 15.08
N ASP A 312 15.74 -15.40 15.48
CA ASP A 312 16.66 -14.65 16.36
C ASP A 312 16.01 -14.20 17.69
N GLY A 313 15.20 -15.09 18.31
CA GLY A 313 14.48 -14.82 19.55
C GLY A 313 13.31 -13.83 19.43
N LYS A 314 12.95 -13.43 18.20
CA LYS A 314 11.82 -12.53 17.91
C LYS A 314 10.70 -13.28 17.20
N ASN A 315 9.46 -12.90 17.51
CA ASN A 315 8.27 -13.36 16.82
C ASN A 315 8.13 -12.64 15.47
N MET A 316 8.02 -13.41 14.38
CA MET A 316 7.89 -12.93 13.01
C MET A 316 6.47 -13.09 12.43
N GLU A 317 5.45 -13.37 13.24
CA GLU A 317 4.11 -13.70 12.77
C GLU A 317 3.47 -12.57 11.96
N ALA A 318 3.62 -11.31 12.39
CA ALA A 318 3.16 -10.15 11.63
C ALA A 318 3.85 -10.06 10.25
N ILE A 319 5.15 -10.36 10.18
CA ILE A 319 5.91 -10.37 8.92
C ILE A 319 5.44 -11.53 8.02
N ILE A 320 5.13 -12.69 8.60
CA ILE A 320 4.53 -13.81 7.88
C ILE A 320 3.19 -13.41 7.26
N VAL A 321 2.34 -12.69 8.00
CA VAL A 321 1.07 -12.15 7.48
C VAL A 321 1.32 -11.21 6.30
N LEU A 322 2.32 -10.32 6.37
CA LEU A 322 2.69 -9.42 5.28
C LEU A 322 3.19 -10.18 4.04
N ILE A 323 4.05 -11.20 4.23
CA ILE A 323 4.55 -12.04 3.13
C ILE A 323 3.40 -12.81 2.47
N HIS A 324 2.50 -13.43 3.24
CA HIS A 324 1.32 -14.11 2.70
C HIS A 324 0.36 -13.15 2.01
N PHE A 325 0.24 -11.91 2.50
CA PHE A 325 -0.55 -10.87 1.84
C PHE A 325 0.06 -10.51 0.47
N LEU A 326 1.38 -10.33 0.39
CA LEU A 326 2.08 -10.13 -0.89
C LEU A 326 1.86 -11.33 -1.81
N ASP A 327 1.98 -12.57 -1.31
CA ASP A 327 1.81 -13.78 -2.10
C ASP A 327 0.43 -13.86 -2.78
N ARG A 328 -0.63 -13.61 -1.99
CA ARG A 328 -2.01 -13.56 -2.49
C ARG A 328 -2.22 -12.45 -3.52
N ARG A 329 -1.53 -11.31 -3.39
CA ARG A 329 -1.61 -10.20 -4.34
C ARG A 329 -0.83 -10.47 -5.64
N LEU A 330 0.25 -11.25 -5.58
CA LEU A 330 1.00 -11.70 -6.76
C LEU A 330 0.20 -12.66 -7.65
N ASP A 331 -0.72 -13.44 -7.08
CA ASP A 331 -1.59 -14.36 -7.83
C ASP A 331 -2.75 -13.68 -8.55
N ARG A 332 -2.98 -12.38 -8.31
CA ARG A 332 -4.09 -11.65 -8.92
C ARG A 332 -3.79 -11.28 -10.37
N PRO A 333 -4.83 -11.16 -11.22
CA PRO A 333 -4.66 -10.69 -12.58
C PRO A 333 -4.06 -9.28 -12.60
N ALA A 334 -3.26 -8.98 -13.62
CA ALA A 334 -2.46 -7.73 -13.74
C ALA A 334 -3.27 -6.41 -13.77
N LYS A 335 -4.60 -6.47 -13.67
CA LYS A 335 -5.45 -5.28 -13.56
C LYS A 335 -5.20 -4.61 -12.21
N ASN A 336 -4.92 -3.30 -12.22
CA ASN A 336 -4.60 -2.50 -11.03
C ASN A 336 -3.36 -3.01 -10.26
N MET A 337 -2.39 -3.63 -10.95
CA MET A 337 -1.18 -4.17 -10.34
C MET A 337 -0.40 -3.11 -9.52
N LYS A 338 -0.38 -1.86 -9.99
CA LYS A 338 0.21 -0.72 -9.26
C LYS A 338 -0.42 -0.54 -7.88
N GLU A 339 -1.72 -0.31 -7.81
CA GLU A 339 -2.43 -0.07 -6.54
C GLU A 339 -2.36 -1.28 -5.60
N ASN A 340 -2.30 -2.48 -6.17
CA ASN A 340 -2.30 -3.73 -5.41
C ASN A 340 -0.94 -4.11 -4.82
N LEU A 341 0.17 -3.88 -5.54
CA LEU A 341 1.50 -4.36 -5.15
C LEU A 341 2.41 -3.27 -4.57
N THR A 342 2.30 -2.03 -5.05
CA THR A 342 3.17 -0.92 -4.62
C THR A 342 3.16 -0.75 -3.10
N PRO A 343 2.00 -0.73 -2.40
CA PRO A 343 1.98 -0.51 -0.96
C PRO A 343 2.74 -1.57 -0.15
N ILE A 344 2.48 -2.84 -0.44
CA ILE A 344 3.07 -3.97 0.28
C ILE A 344 4.56 -4.16 -0.07
N LEU A 345 4.94 -3.99 -1.33
CA LEU A 345 6.35 -4.06 -1.74
C LEU A 345 7.17 -2.95 -1.09
N HIS A 346 6.62 -1.73 -1.02
CA HIS A 346 7.29 -0.62 -0.35
C HIS A 346 7.46 -0.89 1.15
N CYS A 347 6.37 -1.26 1.84
CA CYS A 347 6.41 -1.59 3.27
C CYS A 347 7.44 -2.69 3.59
N LEU A 348 7.44 -3.80 2.85
CA LEU A 348 8.40 -4.89 3.06
C LEU A 348 9.85 -4.49 2.70
N CYS A 349 10.04 -3.65 1.67
CA CYS A 349 11.36 -3.14 1.28
C CYS A 349 11.96 -2.29 2.40
N GLU A 350 11.20 -1.34 2.95
CA GLU A 350 11.65 -0.49 4.05
C GLU A 350 11.88 -1.31 5.33
N ALA A 351 10.96 -2.22 5.67
CA ALA A 351 11.14 -3.13 6.81
C ALA A 351 12.42 -3.97 6.70
N CYS A 352 12.73 -4.52 5.52
CA CYS A 352 13.93 -5.31 5.29
C CYS A 352 15.21 -4.46 5.23
N ARG A 353 15.13 -3.21 4.77
CA ARG A 353 16.28 -2.31 4.71
C ARG A 353 16.74 -1.95 6.12
N HIS A 354 15.80 -1.55 6.97
CA HIS A 354 16.10 -1.00 8.29
C HIS A 354 16.23 -2.08 9.38
N ILE A 355 15.45 -3.17 9.33
CA ILE A 355 15.43 -4.17 10.40
C ILE A 355 16.10 -5.48 9.95
N ARG A 356 17.29 -5.74 10.49
CA ARG A 356 18.12 -6.90 10.14
C ARG A 356 17.42 -8.25 10.35
N PRO A 357 16.74 -8.54 11.48
CA PRO A 357 15.99 -9.78 11.67
C PRO A 357 14.91 -10.00 10.59
N ILE A 358 14.13 -8.97 10.26
CA ILE A 358 13.11 -9.02 9.21
C ILE A 358 13.73 -9.36 7.87
N ARG A 359 14.82 -8.68 7.50
CA ARG A 359 15.53 -8.94 6.23
C ARG A 359 15.94 -10.40 6.09
N LYS A 360 16.61 -10.95 7.10
CA LYS A 360 17.11 -12.33 7.06
C LYS A 360 15.96 -13.35 7.03
N PHE A 361 14.91 -13.09 7.81
CA PHE A 361 13.71 -13.91 7.79
C PHE A 361 13.02 -13.89 6.42
N CYS A 362 12.73 -12.71 5.87
CA CYS A 362 12.19 -12.54 4.52
C CYS A 362 13.09 -13.18 3.46
N ARG A 363 14.41 -13.03 3.58
CA ARG A 363 15.39 -13.65 2.68
C ARG A 363 15.25 -15.17 2.65
N SER A 364 15.09 -15.79 3.82
CA SER A 364 14.92 -17.24 3.95
C SER A 364 13.64 -17.78 3.30
N LYS A 365 12.56 -16.99 3.32
CA LYS A 365 11.25 -17.37 2.76
C LYS A 365 11.13 -17.04 1.27
N VAL A 366 11.61 -15.88 0.84
CA VAL A 366 11.47 -15.36 -0.53
C VAL A 366 12.54 -15.93 -1.47
N LEU A 367 13.79 -16.02 -1.01
CA LEU A 367 14.92 -16.52 -1.79
C LEU A 367 15.58 -17.68 -1.01
N PRO A 368 14.99 -18.88 -0.94
CA PRO A 368 15.68 -20.01 -0.32
C PRO A 368 17.01 -20.32 -1.04
N PRO A 369 17.99 -20.97 -0.38
CA PRO A 369 19.23 -21.39 -1.03
C PRO A 369 18.96 -22.20 -2.30
N LEU A 370 19.66 -21.88 -3.38
CA LEU A 370 19.42 -22.48 -4.69
C LEU A 370 19.83 -23.96 -4.68
N ARG A 371 19.02 -24.80 -5.33
CA ARG A 371 19.21 -26.25 -5.48
C ARG A 371 19.05 -26.62 -6.95
N GLU A 372 18.25 -27.61 -7.29
CA GLU A 372 17.88 -27.94 -8.68
C GLU A 372 17.18 -26.81 -9.45
N ASP A 373 16.63 -25.80 -8.75
CA ASP A 373 15.93 -24.65 -9.33
C ASP A 373 16.78 -23.75 -10.25
N VAL A 374 18.09 -23.99 -10.31
CA VAL A 374 19.04 -23.32 -11.21
C VAL A 374 18.93 -23.87 -12.64
N ARG A 375 18.28 -25.02 -12.84
CA ARG A 375 18.07 -25.61 -14.17
C ARG A 375 16.96 -24.95 -15.00
N ARG A 376 16.17 -24.07 -14.39
CA ARG A 376 15.08 -23.35 -15.04
C ARG A 376 15.39 -21.86 -14.98
N LEU A 377 14.77 -21.09 -15.88
CA LEU A 377 14.91 -19.64 -15.85
C LEU A 377 14.37 -19.07 -14.52
N PRO A 378 15.00 -18.02 -13.95
CA PRO A 378 14.56 -17.42 -12.70
C PRO A 378 13.11 -16.93 -12.70
N GLU A 379 12.57 -16.53 -13.84
CA GLU A 379 11.17 -16.10 -14.02
C GLU A 379 10.18 -17.24 -14.28
N GLU A 380 10.66 -18.46 -14.55
CA GLU A 380 9.84 -19.62 -14.85
C GLU A 380 9.54 -20.45 -13.60
N GLY A 381 8.26 -20.49 -13.20
CA GLY A 381 7.77 -21.29 -12.10
C GLY A 381 6.70 -20.59 -11.27
N THR A 382 6.27 -21.25 -10.19
CA THR A 382 5.23 -20.75 -9.28
C THR A 382 5.77 -20.33 -7.93
N SER A 383 7.08 -20.46 -7.68
CA SER A 383 7.68 -20.04 -6.40
C SER A 383 7.59 -18.52 -6.22
N PHE A 384 7.73 -18.06 -4.97
CA PHE A 384 7.77 -16.64 -4.64
C PHE A 384 8.88 -15.91 -5.42
N ARG A 385 10.08 -16.50 -5.48
CA ARG A 385 11.21 -16.00 -6.29
C ARG A 385 10.80 -15.83 -7.75
N ASN A 386 10.18 -16.85 -8.36
CA ASN A 386 9.84 -16.79 -9.78
C ASN A 386 8.83 -15.68 -10.09
N ARG A 387 7.78 -15.57 -9.25
CA ARG A 387 6.75 -14.54 -9.37
C ARG A 387 7.34 -13.13 -9.26
N LEU A 388 8.27 -12.90 -8.33
CA LEU A 388 8.97 -11.62 -8.23
C LEU A 388 9.93 -11.37 -9.40
N CYS A 389 10.67 -12.39 -9.88
CA CYS A 389 11.57 -12.24 -11.02
C CYS A 389 10.78 -11.86 -12.29
N LYS A 390 9.58 -12.42 -12.48
CA LYS A 390 8.67 -12.04 -13.57
C LYS A 390 8.24 -10.56 -13.51
N LEU A 391 8.19 -9.95 -12.33
CA LEU A 391 7.90 -8.51 -12.20
C LEU A 391 9.06 -7.61 -12.65
N LEU A 392 10.30 -8.12 -12.70
CA LEU A 392 11.48 -7.34 -13.14
C LEU A 392 11.40 -6.94 -14.61
N THR A 393 10.59 -7.63 -15.40
CA THR A 393 10.33 -7.32 -16.81
C THR A 393 8.92 -6.78 -17.03
N SER A 394 8.24 -6.34 -15.98
CA SER A 394 6.90 -5.77 -16.04
C SER A 394 6.88 -4.44 -16.82
N PRO A 395 5.82 -4.16 -17.60
CA PRO A 395 5.64 -2.85 -18.25
C PRO A 395 5.32 -1.73 -17.26
N VAL A 396 4.87 -2.05 -16.04
CA VAL A 396 4.58 -1.07 -14.99
C VAL A 396 5.88 -0.77 -14.23
N THR A 397 6.50 0.37 -14.55
CA THR A 397 7.82 0.76 -14.03
C THR A 397 7.87 0.80 -12.52
N GLU A 398 6.89 1.41 -11.86
CA GLU A 398 6.87 1.53 -10.39
C GLU A 398 6.87 0.17 -9.67
N VAL A 399 6.11 -0.81 -10.18
CA VAL A 399 6.06 -2.17 -9.62
C VAL A 399 7.36 -2.90 -9.91
N LYS A 400 7.90 -2.75 -11.12
CA LYS A 400 9.19 -3.31 -11.52
C LYS A 400 10.31 -2.80 -10.60
N ASP A 401 10.38 -1.49 -10.42
CA ASP A 401 11.44 -0.82 -9.65
C ASP A 401 11.33 -1.23 -8.16
N LEU A 402 10.13 -1.26 -7.58
CA LEU A 402 9.94 -1.72 -6.20
C LEU A 402 10.25 -3.21 -6.00
N ALA A 403 9.83 -4.09 -6.92
CA ALA A 403 10.17 -5.51 -6.86
C ALA A 403 11.69 -5.72 -6.93
N ALA A 404 12.35 -4.96 -7.79
CA ALA A 404 13.79 -4.98 -7.97
C ALA A 404 14.53 -4.46 -6.73
N HIS A 405 14.08 -3.35 -6.14
CA HIS A 405 14.59 -2.82 -4.87
C HIS A 405 14.43 -3.84 -3.73
N PHE A 406 13.26 -4.46 -3.61
CA PHE A 406 13.00 -5.47 -2.59
C PHE A 406 13.98 -6.65 -2.70
N LEU A 407 14.14 -7.21 -3.90
CA LEU A 407 15.10 -8.29 -4.15
C LEU A 407 16.55 -7.86 -3.87
N PHE A 408 16.91 -6.62 -4.22
CA PHE A 408 18.24 -6.09 -3.99
C PHE A 408 18.55 -5.93 -2.48
N VAL A 409 17.61 -5.39 -1.70
CA VAL A 409 17.71 -5.29 -0.23
C VAL A 409 17.86 -6.68 0.40
N LEU A 410 17.05 -7.66 -0.02
CA LEU A 410 17.18 -9.06 0.44
C LEU A 410 18.57 -9.64 0.11
N CYS A 411 19.20 -9.19 -0.96
CA CYS A 411 20.56 -9.57 -1.35
C CYS A 411 21.66 -8.74 -0.67
N LYS A 412 21.35 -8.00 0.41
CA LYS A 412 22.27 -7.05 1.07
C LYS A 412 22.83 -5.98 0.12
N GLU A 413 22.04 -5.57 -0.87
CA GLU A 413 22.43 -4.60 -1.90
C GLU A 413 23.73 -5.01 -2.64
N ASN A 414 23.94 -6.33 -2.76
CA ASN A 414 25.08 -6.91 -3.46
C ASN A 414 24.69 -7.38 -4.86
N VAL A 415 25.35 -6.82 -5.88
CA VAL A 415 25.09 -7.10 -7.30
C VAL A 415 25.31 -8.58 -7.63
N THR A 416 26.42 -9.16 -7.19
CA THR A 416 26.75 -10.57 -7.47
C THR A 416 25.70 -11.52 -6.91
N ARG A 417 25.23 -11.27 -5.69
CA ARG A 417 24.15 -12.06 -5.07
C ARG A 417 22.84 -11.87 -5.83
N MET A 418 22.50 -10.64 -6.20
CA MET A 418 21.28 -10.41 -6.97
C MET A 418 21.30 -11.19 -8.28
N VAL A 419 22.40 -11.09 -9.06
CA VAL A 419 22.58 -11.80 -10.33
C VAL A 419 22.47 -13.32 -10.15
N LYS A 420 23.03 -13.90 -9.08
CA LYS A 420 22.91 -15.34 -8.75
C LYS A 420 21.44 -15.79 -8.66
N TYR A 421 20.54 -14.95 -8.12
CA TYR A 421 19.14 -15.33 -7.90
C TYR A 421 18.19 -14.94 -9.02
N THR A 422 18.48 -13.85 -9.74
CA THR A 422 17.57 -13.28 -10.74
C THR A 422 18.03 -13.47 -12.18
N GLY A 423 19.32 -13.76 -12.42
CA GLY A 423 19.95 -13.66 -13.73
C GLY A 423 20.21 -12.20 -14.13
N TYR A 424 21.33 -11.93 -14.82
CA TYR A 424 21.72 -10.57 -15.20
C TYR A 424 20.74 -9.94 -16.19
N GLY A 425 20.15 -10.70 -17.12
CA GLY A 425 19.18 -10.19 -18.09
C GLY A 425 17.96 -9.53 -17.44
N ASN A 426 17.42 -10.14 -16.37
CA ASN A 426 16.27 -9.61 -15.65
C ASN A 426 16.60 -8.36 -14.82
N CYS A 427 17.82 -8.24 -14.30
CA CYS A 427 18.21 -7.13 -13.42
C CYS A 427 19.05 -6.03 -14.11
N ALA A 428 19.49 -6.21 -15.36
CA ALA A 428 20.35 -5.27 -16.08
C ALA A 428 19.76 -3.85 -16.15
N GLY A 429 18.44 -3.74 -16.35
CA GLY A 429 17.75 -2.44 -16.35
C GLY A 429 17.88 -1.70 -15.02
N LEU A 430 17.75 -2.40 -13.90
CA LEU A 430 17.91 -1.83 -12.56
C LEU A 430 19.37 -1.46 -12.28
N LEU A 431 20.31 -2.37 -12.58
CA LEU A 431 21.74 -2.14 -12.37
C LEU A 431 22.24 -0.94 -13.17
N SER A 432 21.70 -0.73 -14.37
CA SER A 432 21.96 0.46 -15.18
C SER A 432 21.44 1.73 -14.53
N GLN A 433 20.22 1.72 -13.98
CA GLN A 433 19.60 2.89 -13.35
C GLN A 433 20.36 3.32 -12.08
N PHE A 434 20.84 2.35 -11.29
CA PHE A 434 21.64 2.64 -10.10
C PHE A 434 23.11 2.98 -10.38
N GLY A 435 23.55 2.99 -11.64
CA GLY A 435 24.95 3.23 -11.99
C GLY A 435 25.91 2.13 -11.52
N LEU A 436 25.39 0.94 -11.23
CA LEU A 436 26.16 -0.18 -10.68
C LEU A 436 26.86 -1.02 -11.75
N LEU A 437 26.64 -0.73 -13.04
CA LEU A 437 27.28 -1.42 -14.16
C LEU A 437 28.79 -1.15 -14.29
N LYS A 438 29.30 -0.06 -13.69
CA LYS A 438 30.71 0.37 -13.81
C LYS A 438 31.42 0.53 -12.47
N THR A 439 30.75 0.19 -11.37
CA THR A 439 31.23 0.50 -10.03
C THR A 439 31.87 -0.73 -9.40
N ASP A 440 33.07 -0.54 -8.87
CA ASP A 440 33.83 -1.56 -8.15
C ASP A 440 32.99 -2.13 -6.99
N PRO A 441 32.76 -3.46 -6.89
CA PRO A 441 31.93 -4.07 -5.85
C PRO A 441 32.31 -3.63 -4.42
N ALA A 442 33.58 -3.26 -4.20
CA ALA A 442 34.09 -2.77 -2.93
C ALA A 442 33.58 -1.36 -2.52
N LYS A 443 33.03 -0.57 -3.46
CA LYS A 443 32.50 0.78 -3.20
C LYS A 443 30.98 0.83 -2.97
N ILE A 444 30.28 -0.28 -3.17
CA ILE A 444 28.82 -0.41 -3.02
C ILE A 444 28.49 -1.15 -1.71
N MET A 445 29.28 -0.95 -0.65
CA MET A 445 28.95 -1.50 0.66
C MET A 445 28.00 -0.54 1.36
N GLY A 446 26.71 -0.88 1.40
CA GLY A 446 25.78 -0.32 2.38
C GLY A 446 26.16 -0.73 3.80
N ASP A 447 25.49 -0.17 4.82
CA ASP A 447 25.71 -0.46 6.26
C ASP A 447 25.25 -1.88 6.67
N TYR A 448 25.81 -2.91 6.03
CA TYR A 448 25.48 -4.30 6.26
C TYR A 448 26.62 -5.04 6.97
N SER A 449 26.30 -5.69 8.09
CA SER A 449 27.22 -6.59 8.80
C SER A 449 27.74 -7.73 7.89
N SER A 450 28.99 -8.13 8.12
CA SER A 450 29.86 -8.94 7.24
C SER A 450 29.24 -10.24 6.69
N ASP A 451 29.91 -10.78 5.66
CA ASP A 451 29.54 -11.90 4.78
C ASP A 451 29.49 -13.29 5.44
N SER A 452 28.82 -13.39 6.59
CA SER A 452 28.68 -14.62 7.38
C SER A 452 27.56 -15.58 6.95
N GLU A 453 26.85 -15.31 5.85
CA GLU A 453 25.81 -16.21 5.34
C GLU A 453 26.23 -16.80 4.00
N ASP A 454 26.91 -17.93 4.06
CA ASP A 454 27.15 -18.76 2.89
C ASP A 454 25.81 -19.37 2.44
N SER A 455 25.42 -19.03 1.20
CA SER A 455 24.20 -19.51 0.56
C SER A 455 24.50 -20.52 -0.54
N GLU A 456 25.75 -20.96 -0.63
CA GLU A 456 26.19 -21.97 -1.59
C GLU A 456 25.82 -23.35 -1.03
N THR A 457 24.83 -23.98 -1.66
CA THR A 457 24.52 -25.39 -1.40
C THR A 457 25.51 -26.25 -2.16
N GLU A 458 25.75 -27.48 -1.69
CA GLU A 458 26.62 -28.43 -2.40
C GLU A 458 26.17 -28.65 -3.86
N GLU A 459 24.86 -28.66 -4.10
CA GLU A 459 24.26 -28.75 -5.44
C GLU A 459 24.56 -27.53 -6.32
N TYR A 460 24.48 -26.31 -5.76
CA TYR A 460 24.80 -25.09 -6.50
C TYR A 460 26.29 -25.02 -6.82
N THR A 461 27.16 -25.39 -5.88
CA THR A 461 28.63 -25.34 -6.07
C THR A 461 29.08 -26.24 -7.22
N GLN A 462 28.43 -27.39 -7.42
CA GLN A 462 28.72 -28.30 -8.55
C GLN A 462 28.29 -27.72 -9.92
N LEU A 463 27.28 -26.85 -9.93
CA LEU A 463 26.72 -26.27 -11.15
C LEU A 463 27.22 -24.86 -11.45
N LYS A 464 27.82 -24.18 -10.46
CA LYS A 464 28.24 -22.77 -10.49
C LYS A 464 29.03 -22.40 -11.76
N ASP A 465 29.97 -23.25 -12.15
CA ASP A 465 30.84 -23.01 -13.32
C ASP A 465 30.11 -23.18 -14.67
N LYS A 466 28.90 -23.75 -14.64
CA LYS A 466 28.07 -24.04 -15.83
C LYS A 466 26.79 -23.19 -15.89
N VAL A 467 26.61 -22.25 -14.96
CA VAL A 467 25.49 -21.31 -14.99
C VAL A 467 25.84 -20.14 -15.90
N ASN A 468 24.99 -19.85 -16.88
CA ASN A 468 25.15 -18.65 -17.70
C ASN A 468 24.76 -17.41 -16.86
N PRO A 469 25.67 -16.43 -16.63
CA PRO A 469 25.37 -15.25 -15.83
C PRO A 469 24.23 -14.39 -16.37
N VAL A 470 24.00 -14.41 -17.70
CA VAL A 470 22.94 -13.64 -18.37
C VAL A 470 21.57 -14.21 -18.05
N THR A 471 21.40 -15.51 -18.22
CA THR A 471 20.10 -16.19 -18.02
C THR A 471 19.89 -16.63 -16.58
N GLY A 472 20.95 -16.72 -15.77
CA GLY A 472 20.89 -17.26 -14.40
C GLY A 472 20.53 -18.74 -14.36
N CYS A 473 20.61 -19.44 -15.50
CA CYS A 473 20.21 -20.82 -15.68
C CYS A 473 21.42 -21.69 -16.05
N TYR A 474 21.37 -22.95 -15.66
CA TYR A 474 22.31 -23.97 -16.12
C TYR A 474 22.14 -24.20 -17.63
N GLU A 475 23.22 -24.03 -18.39
CA GLU A 475 23.29 -24.43 -19.79
C GLU A 475 24.20 -25.65 -19.90
N GLU A 476 23.74 -26.69 -20.60
CA GLU A 476 24.63 -27.79 -20.96
C GLU A 476 25.80 -27.23 -21.78
N PRO A 477 27.04 -27.73 -21.59
CA PRO A 477 28.17 -27.33 -22.40
C PRO A 477 27.81 -27.52 -23.87
N ARG A 478 27.74 -26.41 -24.61
CA ARG A 478 27.47 -26.47 -26.05
C ARG A 478 28.55 -27.33 -26.68
N ALA A 479 28.13 -28.21 -27.61
CA ALA A 479 29.08 -28.93 -28.44
C ALA A 479 30.03 -27.92 -29.09
N ASP A 480 31.31 -28.27 -29.18
CA ASP A 480 32.31 -27.42 -29.80
C ASP A 480 31.80 -27.00 -31.20
N PRO A 481 31.61 -25.69 -31.47
CA PRO A 481 31.13 -25.21 -32.76
C PRO A 481 32.03 -25.64 -33.93
N MET A 482 33.29 -25.98 -33.64
CA MET A 482 34.28 -26.45 -34.61
C MET A 482 34.30 -27.99 -34.76
N ALA A 483 33.52 -28.72 -33.96
CA ALA A 483 33.42 -30.17 -34.07
C ALA A 483 32.75 -30.56 -35.39
N GLY A 484 33.51 -31.22 -36.27
CA GLY A 484 33.05 -31.65 -37.60
C GLY A 484 33.42 -30.71 -38.74
N MET A 485 34.08 -29.57 -38.46
CA MET A 485 34.66 -28.71 -39.50
C MET A 485 36.06 -29.21 -39.91
N SER A 486 36.36 -29.19 -41.21
CA SER A 486 37.74 -29.37 -41.68
C SER A 486 38.61 -28.17 -41.31
N ASP A 487 39.93 -28.34 -41.27
CA ASP A 487 40.84 -27.25 -40.89
C ASP A 487 40.76 -26.05 -41.85
N GLU A 488 40.52 -26.31 -43.15
CA GLU A 488 40.24 -25.27 -44.15
C GLU A 488 38.96 -24.46 -43.84
N GLN A 489 37.91 -25.12 -43.33
CA GLN A 489 36.67 -24.45 -42.94
C GLN A 489 36.86 -23.60 -41.68
N LYS A 490 37.68 -24.07 -40.73
CA LYS A 490 38.03 -23.30 -39.54
C LYS A 490 38.82 -22.04 -39.90
N GLU A 491 39.78 -22.15 -40.83
CA GLU A 491 40.54 -21.00 -41.34
C GLU A 491 39.65 -20.00 -42.07
N TYR A 492 38.72 -20.48 -42.90
CA TYR A 492 37.77 -19.62 -43.61
C TYR A 492 36.84 -18.84 -42.65
N GLU A 493 36.28 -19.52 -41.64
CA GLU A 493 35.45 -18.87 -40.62
C GLU A 493 36.25 -17.90 -39.75
N ALA A 494 37.51 -18.22 -39.44
CA ALA A 494 38.42 -17.31 -38.73
C ALA A 494 38.71 -16.04 -39.55
N MET A 495 38.97 -16.18 -40.85
CA MET A 495 39.11 -15.01 -41.75
C MET A 495 37.82 -14.19 -41.81
N ARG A 496 36.66 -14.83 -41.88
CA ARG A 496 35.37 -14.14 -41.89
C ARG A 496 35.11 -13.37 -40.59
N LEU A 497 35.50 -13.94 -39.45
CA LEU A 497 35.43 -13.27 -38.15
C LEU A 497 36.37 -12.07 -38.08
N LEU A 498 37.60 -12.21 -38.56
CA LEU A 498 38.59 -11.14 -38.61
C LEU A 498 38.07 -9.96 -39.45
N ASP A 499 37.54 -10.24 -40.65
CA ASP A 499 36.91 -9.25 -41.52
C ASP A 499 35.72 -8.55 -40.85
N ALA A 500 34.92 -9.29 -40.08
CA ALA A 500 33.79 -8.71 -39.33
C ALA A 500 34.27 -7.80 -38.20
N MET A 501 35.31 -8.19 -37.45
CA MET A 501 35.91 -7.36 -36.40
C MET A 501 36.54 -6.09 -36.98
N ASP A 502 37.27 -6.20 -38.10
CA ASP A 502 37.89 -5.06 -38.77
C ASP A 502 36.83 -4.07 -39.29
N LYS A 503 35.73 -4.57 -39.88
CA LYS A 503 34.58 -3.72 -40.27
C LYS A 503 33.96 -2.99 -39.08
N LEU A 504 33.80 -3.64 -37.93
CA LEU A 504 33.25 -3.02 -36.72
C LEU A 504 34.21 -1.98 -36.12
N GLN A 505 35.52 -2.21 -36.22
CA GLN A 505 36.54 -1.26 -35.81
C GLN A 505 36.56 -0.02 -36.71
N LEU A 506 36.54 -0.21 -38.04
CA LEU A 506 36.49 0.88 -39.02
C LEU A 506 35.22 1.73 -38.90
N GLN A 507 34.09 1.12 -38.49
CA GLN A 507 32.84 1.81 -38.20
C GLN A 507 32.83 2.51 -36.83
N GLY A 508 33.88 2.35 -36.01
CA GLY A 508 34.01 2.96 -34.69
C GLY A 508 33.06 2.39 -33.63
N ILE A 509 32.45 1.23 -33.88
CA ILE A 509 31.50 0.57 -32.96
C ILE A 509 32.26 -0.16 -31.84
N ILE A 510 33.43 -0.73 -32.16
CA ILE A 510 34.28 -1.45 -31.21
C ILE A 510 35.69 -0.85 -31.28
N GLN A 511 36.26 -0.54 -30.11
CA GLN A 511 37.64 -0.09 -30.01
C GLN A 511 38.43 -1.13 -29.19
N PRO A 512 39.15 -2.05 -29.84
CA PRO A 512 39.95 -3.02 -29.13
C PRO A 512 41.02 -2.29 -28.30
N SER A 513 41.28 -2.80 -27.09
CA SER A 513 42.17 -2.18 -26.12
C SER A 513 43.07 -3.24 -25.49
N ARG A 514 44.34 -2.89 -25.27
CA ARG A 514 45.33 -3.68 -24.52
C ARG A 514 45.38 -3.20 -23.07
N ILE A 515 45.66 -4.08 -22.12
CA ILE A 515 45.92 -3.68 -20.74
C ILE A 515 47.32 -3.07 -20.65
N GLY A 516 47.39 -1.79 -20.28
CA GLY A 516 48.63 -1.07 -20.03
C GLY A 516 49.34 -1.55 -18.75
N PRO A 517 50.60 -1.14 -18.54
CA PRO A 517 51.38 -1.50 -17.34
C PRO A 517 50.78 -0.96 -16.03
N ASP A 518 49.83 -0.03 -16.12
CA ASP A 518 49.05 0.56 -15.02
C ASP A 518 47.70 -0.17 -14.77
N GLY A 519 47.44 -1.26 -15.50
CA GLY A 519 46.21 -2.06 -15.39
C GLY A 519 45.00 -1.45 -16.11
N ARG A 520 45.17 -0.37 -16.89
CA ARG A 520 44.07 0.30 -17.60
C ARG A 520 44.03 -0.08 -19.09
N PRO A 521 42.84 -0.12 -19.72
CA PRO A 521 42.72 -0.39 -21.15
C PRO A 521 43.22 0.79 -21.99
N VAL A 522 44.18 0.53 -22.87
CA VAL A 522 44.79 1.44 -23.85
C VAL A 522 44.35 1.02 -25.25
N PRO A 523 43.81 1.90 -26.10
CA PRO A 523 43.31 1.54 -27.41
C PRO A 523 44.46 1.08 -28.33
N ILE A 524 44.22 0.04 -29.12
CA ILE A 524 45.16 -0.44 -30.14
C ILE A 524 44.73 0.02 -31.54
N SER A 525 45.69 0.20 -32.44
CA SER A 525 45.44 0.64 -33.81
C SER A 525 45.00 -0.49 -34.73
N HIS A 526 45.52 -1.70 -34.54
CA HIS A 526 45.26 -2.83 -35.42
C HIS A 526 45.00 -4.13 -34.64
N VAL A 527 43.99 -4.92 -35.04
CA VAL A 527 43.59 -6.16 -34.35
C VAL A 527 44.74 -7.17 -34.19
N LEU A 528 45.69 -7.17 -35.13
CA LEU A 528 46.90 -8.02 -35.08
C LEU A 528 47.79 -7.75 -33.85
N GLU A 529 47.78 -6.55 -33.28
CA GLU A 529 48.52 -6.21 -32.06
C GLU A 529 48.03 -7.00 -30.82
N LEU A 530 46.84 -7.60 -30.89
CA LEU A 530 46.33 -8.51 -29.85
C LEU A 530 47.04 -9.87 -29.86
N THR A 531 47.49 -10.32 -31.04
CA THR A 531 48.10 -11.65 -31.21
C THR A 531 49.58 -11.69 -30.81
N GLU A 532 50.28 -10.56 -30.87
CA GLU A 532 51.72 -10.46 -30.55
C GLU A 532 52.03 -10.79 -29.07
N ASN A 533 51.09 -10.55 -28.14
CA ASN A 533 51.29 -10.90 -26.72
C ASN A 533 50.96 -12.36 -26.38
N GLN A 534 50.20 -13.07 -27.22
CA GLN A 534 49.90 -14.49 -26.98
C GLN A 534 51.11 -15.39 -27.30
N GLY A 535 51.95 -14.99 -28.26
CA GLY A 535 53.22 -15.68 -28.56
C GLY A 535 54.24 -15.64 -27.42
N ALA A 536 54.18 -14.63 -26.54
CA ALA A 536 55.06 -14.52 -25.38
C ALA A 536 54.62 -15.42 -24.20
N ALA A 537 53.33 -15.74 -24.08
CA ALA A 537 52.83 -16.65 -23.04
C ALA A 537 53.12 -18.12 -23.37
N ALA A 538 53.02 -18.51 -24.64
CA ALA A 538 53.31 -19.89 -25.09
C ALA A 538 54.79 -20.30 -24.95
N ASN A 539 55.73 -19.35 -25.07
CA ASN A 539 57.16 -19.61 -24.86
C ASN A 539 57.56 -19.74 -23.38
N ASN A 540 56.75 -19.22 -22.43
CA ASN A 540 57.02 -19.34 -21.00
C ASN A 540 56.52 -20.67 -20.39
N GLU A 541 55.53 -21.32 -21.00
CA GLU A 541 55.10 -22.68 -20.58
C GLU A 541 56.06 -23.77 -21.07
N SER A 542 56.72 -23.57 -22.21
CA SER A 542 57.68 -24.54 -22.76
C SER A 542 59.04 -24.52 -22.04
N GLN A 543 59.44 -23.42 -21.39
CA GLN A 543 60.68 -23.36 -20.60
C GLN A 543 60.56 -23.87 -19.16
N LYS A 544 59.34 -24.15 -18.66
CA LYS A 544 59.12 -24.68 -17.30
C LYS A 544 59.17 -26.20 -17.20
N ASN A 545 59.14 -26.91 -18.34
CA ASN A 545 59.16 -28.38 -18.38
C ASN A 545 60.58 -28.98 -18.58
N ASP A 546 61.60 -28.14 -18.81
CA ASP A 546 63.00 -28.59 -19.06
C ASP A 546 63.96 -28.24 -17.89
N ALA A 547 63.44 -27.93 -16.71
CA ALA A 547 64.23 -27.73 -15.50
C ALA A 547 63.60 -28.46 -14.31
N ASP A 548 63.62 -29.79 -14.38
CA ASP A 548 63.63 -30.71 -13.22
C ASP A 548 65.03 -31.32 -13.08
#